data_AF-A0A368JK01-F1
#
_entry.id   AF-A0A368JK01-F1
#
_cell.length_a   1.000
_cell.length_b   1.000
_cell.length_c   1.000
_cell.angle_alpha   90.00
_cell.angle_beta   90.00
_cell.angle_gamma   90.00
#
_symmetry.space_group_name_H-M   'P 1'
#
loop_
_entity.id
_entity.type
_entity.pdbx_description
1 polymer ?
#
loop_
_entity_poly.entity_id
_entity_poly.type
_entity_poly.pdbx_seq_one_letter_code
_entity_poly.pdbx_strand_id
1 'polypeptide(L)'
;MESPIKQAYLDYQEKLQALAQTIKAQVRANASLKAVQAALDITAAMYYQRLKYPQNIPEQEIDALTKLVQNDTIAQRYKETIEFGQQLSETVADSLRNTQITVTFLCKKLGINTSSYHRKQKDPRLWDQAEIERIAQVIEIIKRL
;
A
#
# COMPACT_ATOMS: atom_id res chain seq x y z
N MET A 1 7.31 17.51 15.64
CA MET A 1 6.12 17.07 14.88
C MET A 1 6.59 16.06 13.86
N GLU A 2 5.99 14.88 13.88
CA GLU A 2 6.23 13.83 12.89
C GLU A 2 5.64 14.28 11.53
N SER A 3 6.29 13.91 10.43
CA SER A 3 5.85 14.34 9.09
C SER A 3 4.52 13.67 8.73
N PRO A 4 3.49 14.41 8.29
CA PRO A 4 2.21 13.83 7.89
C PRO A 4 2.35 12.72 6.83
N ILE A 5 3.33 12.86 5.93
CA ILE A 5 3.62 11.87 4.89
C ILE A 5 4.18 10.58 5.50
N LYS A 6 5.07 10.69 6.50
CA LYS A 6 5.61 9.52 7.20
C LYS A 6 4.50 8.80 7.95
N GLN A 7 3.64 9.54 8.65
CA GLN A 7 2.50 8.95 9.35
C GLN A 7 1.56 8.23 8.40
N ALA A 8 1.13 8.87 7.30
CA ALA A 8 0.25 8.24 6.32
C ALA A 8 0.84 6.96 5.71
N TYR A 9 2.17 6.91 5.53
CA TYR A 9 2.85 5.70 5.07
C TYR A 9 2.88 4.60 6.13
N LEU A 10 3.14 4.94 7.40
CA LEU A 10 3.08 3.99 8.50
C LEU A 10 1.68 3.41 8.67
N ASP A 11 0.64 4.26 8.60
CA ASP A 11 -0.75 3.83 8.66
C ASP A 11 -1.09 2.86 7.51
N TYR A 12 -0.63 3.17 6.28
CA TYR A 12 -0.77 2.27 5.14
C TYR A 12 -0.06 0.93 5.34
N GLN A 13 1.17 0.93 5.86
CA GLN A 13 1.92 -0.30 6.17
C GLN A 13 1.22 -1.14 7.26
N GLU A 14 0.63 -0.49 8.26
CA GLU A 14 -0.16 -1.18 9.28
C GLU A 14 -1.37 -1.89 8.67
N LYS A 15 -2.10 -1.23 7.75
CA LYS A 15 -3.23 -1.87 7.04
C LYS A 15 -2.79 -3.05 6.18
N LEU A 16 -1.66 -2.93 5.49
CA LEU A 16 -1.07 -4.04 4.73
C LEU A 16 -0.75 -5.24 5.64
N GLN A 17 -0.12 -4.99 6.79
CA GLN A 17 0.19 -6.04 7.76
C GLN A 17 -1.08 -6.68 8.32
N ALA A 18 -2.09 -5.88 8.68
CA ALA A 18 -3.38 -6.35 9.18
C ALA A 18 -4.12 -7.21 8.14
N LEU A 19 -4.07 -6.83 6.86
CA LEU A 19 -4.63 -7.62 5.75
C LEU A 19 -3.95 -8.99 5.65
N ALA A 20 -2.61 -9.02 5.60
CA ALA A 20 -1.87 -10.28 5.52
C ALA A 20 -2.14 -11.21 6.72
N GLN A 21 -2.20 -10.64 7.93
CA GLN A 21 -2.54 -11.39 9.15
C GLN A 21 -3.97 -11.92 9.11
N THR A 22 -4.92 -11.11 8.62
CA THR A 22 -6.33 -11.51 8.47
C THR A 22 -6.46 -12.66 7.48
N ILE A 23 -5.84 -12.57 6.30
CA ILE A 23 -5.84 -13.66 5.31
C ILE A 23 -5.27 -14.94 5.93
N LYS A 24 -4.12 -14.86 6.60
CA LYS A 24 -3.48 -16.01 7.25
C LYS A 24 -4.38 -16.63 8.34
N ALA A 25 -5.02 -15.79 9.17
CA ALA A 25 -5.89 -16.24 10.25
C ALA A 25 -7.17 -16.90 9.72
N GLN A 26 -7.83 -16.29 8.74
CA GLN A 26 -9.06 -16.81 8.14
C GLN A 26 -8.81 -18.10 7.35
N VAL A 27 -7.70 -18.18 6.59
CA VAL A 27 -7.31 -19.43 5.91
C VAL A 27 -7.03 -20.52 6.93
N ARG A 28 -6.36 -20.23 8.06
CA ARG A 28 -6.09 -21.23 9.11
C ARG A 28 -7.37 -21.72 9.80
N ALA A 29 -8.34 -20.83 10.01
CA ALA A 29 -9.57 -21.14 10.73
C ALA A 29 -10.60 -21.88 9.86
N ASN A 30 -10.72 -21.47 8.59
CA ASN A 30 -11.86 -21.85 7.74
C ASN A 30 -11.48 -22.61 6.47
N ALA A 31 -10.19 -22.74 6.16
CA ALA A 31 -9.71 -23.41 4.95
C ALA A 31 -8.40 -24.18 5.17
N SER A 32 -7.79 -24.64 4.08
CA SER A 32 -6.44 -25.22 4.10
C SER A 32 -5.60 -24.58 3.00
N LEU A 33 -4.27 -24.64 3.14
CA LEU A 33 -3.36 -24.17 2.10
C LEU A 33 -3.65 -24.86 0.75
N LYS A 34 -3.94 -26.16 0.75
CA LYS A 34 -4.30 -26.92 -0.45
C LYS A 34 -5.58 -26.38 -1.11
N ALA A 35 -6.59 -26.01 -0.31
CA ALA A 35 -7.82 -25.41 -0.83
C ALA A 35 -7.58 -24.02 -1.43
N VAL A 36 -6.71 -23.21 -0.81
CA VAL A 36 -6.29 -21.91 -1.36
C VAL A 36 -5.56 -22.09 -2.69
N GLN A 37 -4.60 -23.01 -2.76
CA GLN A 37 -3.85 -23.30 -3.98
C GLN A 37 -4.78 -23.72 -5.13
N ALA A 38 -5.79 -24.55 -4.84
CA ALA A 38 -6.77 -24.98 -5.83
C ALA A 38 -7.72 -23.84 -6.26
N ALA A 39 -8.19 -23.02 -5.32
CA ALA A 39 -9.13 -21.94 -5.60
C ALA A 39 -8.50 -20.79 -6.39
N LEU A 40 -7.22 -20.51 -6.18
CA LEU A 40 -6.50 -19.39 -6.80
C LEU A 40 -5.60 -19.83 -7.97
N ASP A 41 -5.45 -21.14 -8.20
CA ASP A 41 -4.48 -21.73 -9.14
C ASP A 41 -3.05 -21.24 -8.91
N ILE A 42 -2.59 -21.31 -7.64
CA ILE A 42 -1.27 -20.85 -7.22
C ILE A 42 -0.49 -21.90 -6.45
N THR A 43 0.83 -21.74 -6.42
CA THR A 43 1.70 -22.53 -5.56
C THR A 43 1.70 -22.00 -4.12
N ALA A 44 2.11 -22.84 -3.16
CA ALA A 44 2.33 -22.40 -1.79
C ALA A 44 3.35 -21.24 -1.69
N ALA A 45 4.41 -21.27 -2.51
CA ALA A 45 5.40 -20.19 -2.56
C ALA A 45 4.77 -18.86 -2.99
N MET A 46 3.92 -18.88 -4.03
CA MET A 46 3.17 -17.70 -4.46
C MET A 46 2.23 -17.20 -3.37
N TYR A 47 1.53 -18.09 -2.66
CA TYR A 47 0.69 -17.71 -1.52
C TYR A 47 1.48 -16.98 -0.43
N TYR A 48 2.63 -17.51 -0.01
CA TYR A 48 3.47 -16.82 0.98
C TYR A 48 4.05 -15.51 0.45
N GLN A 49 4.33 -15.41 -0.85
CA GLN A 49 4.73 -14.16 -1.48
C GLN A 49 3.60 -13.13 -1.46
N ARG A 50 2.33 -13.53 -1.68
CA ARG A 50 1.15 -12.67 -1.52
C ARG A 50 1.05 -12.14 -0.08
N LEU A 51 1.26 -12.99 0.92
CA LEU A 51 1.24 -12.56 2.32
C LEU A 51 2.40 -11.60 2.68
N LYS A 52 3.56 -11.76 2.02
CA LYS A 52 4.71 -10.87 2.21
C LYS A 52 4.50 -9.50 1.54
N TYR A 53 3.78 -9.47 0.42
CA TYR A 53 3.50 -8.27 -0.36
C TYR A 53 1.99 -8.14 -0.66
N PRO A 54 1.16 -7.92 0.38
CA PRO A 54 -0.29 -7.95 0.27
C PRO A 54 -0.86 -6.86 -0.66
N GLN A 55 -0.12 -5.77 -0.87
CA GLN A 55 -0.47 -4.73 -1.85
C GLN A 55 -0.56 -5.29 -3.27
N ASN A 56 0.19 -6.34 -3.59
CA ASN A 56 0.25 -6.92 -4.92
C ASN A 56 -0.78 -8.03 -5.14
N ILE A 57 -1.70 -8.28 -4.20
CA ILE A 57 -2.76 -9.27 -4.37
C ILE A 57 -3.80 -8.71 -5.37
N PRO A 58 -4.08 -9.42 -6.48
CA PRO A 58 -5.17 -9.07 -7.39
C PRO A 58 -6.52 -9.11 -6.69
N GLU A 59 -7.41 -8.18 -7.03
CA GLU A 59 -8.76 -8.11 -6.46
C GLU A 59 -9.55 -9.42 -6.65
N GLN A 60 -9.43 -10.06 -7.82
CA GLN A 60 -10.01 -11.38 -8.08
C GLN A 60 -9.54 -12.47 -7.11
N GLU A 61 -8.28 -12.42 -6.64
CA GLU A 61 -7.76 -13.37 -5.64
C GLU A 61 -8.32 -13.05 -4.25
N ILE A 62 -8.54 -11.77 -3.92
CA ILE A 62 -9.23 -11.35 -2.69
C ILE A 62 -10.67 -11.86 -2.66
N ASP A 63 -11.40 -11.73 -3.77
CA ASP A 63 -12.77 -12.23 -3.90
C ASP A 63 -12.82 -13.76 -3.76
N ALA A 64 -11.89 -14.47 -4.42
CA ALA A 64 -11.78 -15.92 -4.32
C ALA A 64 -11.46 -16.38 -2.89
N LEU A 65 -10.53 -15.71 -2.21
CA LEU A 65 -10.21 -15.97 -0.80
C LEU A 65 -11.41 -15.73 0.10
N THR A 66 -12.11 -14.61 -0.08
CA THR A 66 -13.28 -14.22 0.71
C THR A 66 -14.40 -15.27 0.59
N LYS A 67 -14.68 -15.73 -0.64
CA LYS A 67 -15.64 -16.82 -0.89
C LYS A 67 -15.20 -18.14 -0.28
N LEU A 68 -13.91 -18.48 -0.40
CA LEU A 68 -13.37 -19.74 0.12
C LEU A 68 -13.50 -19.83 1.64
N VAL A 69 -13.20 -18.75 2.36
CA VAL A 69 -13.29 -18.72 3.84
C VAL A 69 -14.68 -18.37 4.35
N GLN A 70 -15.62 -18.05 3.46
CA GLN A 70 -17.00 -17.62 3.77
C GLN A 70 -17.05 -16.47 4.80
N ASN A 71 -16.13 -15.50 4.67
CA ASN A 71 -16.00 -14.39 5.60
C ASN A 71 -15.49 -13.11 4.92
N ASP A 72 -16.33 -12.08 4.94
CA ASP A 72 -16.10 -10.78 4.29
C ASP A 72 -15.01 -9.92 4.95
N THR A 73 -14.46 -10.33 6.09
CA THR A 73 -13.40 -9.58 6.78
C THR A 73 -12.17 -9.38 5.88
N ILE A 74 -11.83 -10.34 5.01
CA ILE A 74 -10.72 -10.19 4.06
C ILE A 74 -11.00 -9.05 3.08
N ALA A 75 -12.18 -9.04 2.46
CA ALA A 75 -12.60 -7.99 1.53
C ALA A 75 -12.67 -6.60 2.21
N GLN A 76 -13.19 -6.53 3.43
CA GLN A 76 -13.23 -5.28 4.21
C GLN A 76 -11.82 -4.73 4.46
N ARG A 77 -10.88 -5.57 4.93
CA ARG A 77 -9.48 -5.16 5.17
C ARG A 77 -8.76 -4.77 3.89
N TYR A 78 -9.07 -5.44 2.77
CA TYR A 78 -8.50 -5.09 1.47
C TYR A 78 -8.96 -3.69 1.03
N LYS A 79 -10.25 -3.39 1.17
CA LYS A 79 -10.79 -2.08 0.86
C LYS A 79 -10.17 -0.98 1.74
N GLU A 80 -10.10 -1.19 3.05
CA GLU A 80 -9.42 -0.28 3.98
C GLU A 80 -7.96 -0.04 3.54
N THR A 81 -7.25 -1.09 3.12
CA THR A 81 -5.86 -0.98 2.64
C THR A 81 -5.76 -0.08 1.40
N ILE A 82 -6.70 -0.19 0.45
CA ILE A 82 -6.74 0.67 -0.74
C ILE A 82 -6.98 2.12 -0.35
N GLU A 83 -7.94 2.37 0.56
CA GLU A 83 -8.28 3.71 1.04
C GLU A 83 -7.07 4.40 1.69
N PHE A 84 -6.34 3.71 2.57
CA PHE A 84 -5.12 4.25 3.18
C PHE A 84 -4.00 4.47 2.17
N GLY A 85 -3.89 3.62 1.14
CA GLY A 85 -2.98 3.86 0.02
C GLY A 85 -3.31 5.17 -0.71
N GLN A 86 -4.59 5.45 -0.96
CA GLN A 86 -5.02 6.69 -1.59
C GLN A 86 -4.77 7.91 -0.69
N GLN A 87 -5.04 7.79 0.61
CA GLN A 87 -4.75 8.84 1.59
C GLN A 87 -3.25 9.20 1.64
N LEU A 88 -2.36 8.22 1.48
CA LEU A 88 -0.92 8.49 1.34
C LEU A 88 -0.64 9.39 0.12
N SER A 89 -1.19 9.05 -1.05
CA SER A 89 -1.03 9.87 -2.26
C SER A 89 -1.58 11.28 -2.06
N GLU A 90 -2.77 11.41 -1.49
CA GLU A 90 -3.40 12.70 -1.18
C GLU A 90 -2.54 13.54 -0.20
N THR A 91 -2.03 12.92 0.86
CA THR A 91 -1.17 13.57 1.85
C THR A 91 0.12 14.10 1.23
N VAL A 92 0.72 13.35 0.30
CA VAL A 92 1.87 13.82 -0.48
C VAL A 92 1.48 15.03 -1.33
N ALA A 93 0.38 14.94 -2.08
CA ALA A 93 -0.09 16.03 -2.93
C ALA A 93 -0.41 17.31 -2.13
N ASP A 94 -1.09 17.17 -0.98
CA ASP A 94 -1.42 18.27 -0.07
C ASP A 94 -0.18 18.92 0.52
N SER A 95 0.79 18.11 0.92
CA SER A 95 2.04 18.62 1.45
C SER A 95 2.83 19.42 0.41
N LEU A 96 2.77 19.04 -0.87
CA LEU A 96 3.34 19.84 -1.97
C LEU A 96 2.58 21.15 -2.17
N ARG A 97 1.24 21.10 -2.19
CA ARG A 97 0.39 22.29 -2.30
C ARG A 97 0.68 23.30 -1.18
N ASN A 98 0.77 22.81 0.05
CA ASN A 98 0.99 23.64 1.25
C ASN A 98 2.41 24.24 1.34
N THR A 99 3.39 23.65 0.66
CA THR A 99 4.76 24.18 0.58
C THR A 99 5.02 25.02 -0.67
N GLN A 100 4.01 25.17 -1.53
CA GLN A 100 4.10 25.86 -2.82
C GLN A 100 5.20 25.33 -3.75
N ILE A 101 5.68 24.10 -3.53
CA ILE A 101 6.68 23.48 -4.39
C ILE A 101 6.00 22.73 -5.54
N THR A 102 6.63 22.77 -6.70
CA THR A 102 6.13 22.06 -7.88
C THR A 102 6.51 20.58 -7.83
N VAL A 103 5.68 19.73 -8.44
CA VAL A 103 6.01 18.31 -8.66
C VAL A 103 7.34 18.17 -9.40
N THR A 104 7.63 19.05 -10.36
CA THR A 104 8.90 19.07 -11.11
C THR A 104 10.09 19.32 -10.18
N PHE A 105 9.98 20.25 -9.23
CA PHE A 105 11.02 20.49 -8.24
C PHE A 105 11.26 19.26 -7.35
N LEU A 106 10.18 18.67 -6.82
CA LEU A 106 10.28 17.44 -6.04
C LEU A 106 10.97 16.32 -6.84
N CYS A 107 10.51 16.06 -8.06
CA CYS A 107 11.05 15.02 -8.92
C CYS A 107 12.55 15.22 -9.20
N LYS A 108 12.98 16.46 -9.44
CA LYS A 108 14.40 16.81 -9.61
C LYS A 108 15.22 16.48 -8.35
N LYS A 109 14.67 16.68 -7.15
CA LYS A 109 15.34 16.34 -5.89
C LYS A 109 15.38 14.84 -5.61
N LEU A 110 14.35 14.11 -6.02
CA LEU A 110 14.28 12.65 -5.87
C LEU A 110 15.08 11.90 -6.94
N GLY A 111 15.45 12.56 -8.04
CA GLY A 111 16.10 11.91 -9.18
C GLY A 111 15.14 11.04 -10.00
N ILE A 112 13.85 11.34 -9.99
CA ILE A 112 12.81 10.63 -10.75
C ILE A 112 12.20 11.55 -11.81
N ASN A 113 11.54 10.97 -12.81
CA ASN A 113 10.75 11.75 -13.77
C ASN A 113 9.31 11.99 -13.26
N THR A 114 8.68 13.04 -13.77
CA THR A 114 7.31 13.43 -13.38
C THR A 114 6.27 12.36 -13.74
N SER A 115 6.45 11.66 -14.85
CA SER A 115 5.59 10.54 -15.25
C SER A 115 5.57 9.42 -14.22
N SER A 116 6.73 9.08 -13.64
CA SER A 116 6.87 8.09 -12.57
C SER A 116 6.13 8.56 -11.32
N TYR A 117 6.31 9.81 -10.91
CA TYR A 117 5.56 10.40 -9.81
C TYR A 117 4.05 10.28 -10.01
N HIS A 118 3.53 10.72 -11.16
CA HIS A 118 2.08 10.65 -11.44
C HIS A 118 1.56 9.21 -11.52
N ARG A 119 2.37 8.27 -11.98
CA ARG A 119 2.02 6.84 -11.94
C ARG A 119 1.90 6.34 -10.50
N LYS A 120 2.86 6.66 -9.63
CA LYS A 120 2.84 6.26 -8.21
C LYS A 120 1.75 6.95 -7.41
N GLN A 121 1.38 8.18 -7.78
CA GLN A 121 0.22 8.86 -7.20
C GLN A 121 -1.09 8.15 -7.50
N LYS A 122 -1.24 7.60 -8.72
CA LYS A 122 -2.41 6.79 -9.11
C LYS A 122 -2.38 5.37 -8.52
N ASP A 123 -1.19 4.82 -8.36
CA ASP A 123 -0.97 3.49 -7.79
C ASP A 123 0.01 3.56 -6.62
N PRO A 124 -0.49 3.80 -5.39
CA PRO A 124 0.33 4.01 -4.20
C PRO A 124 1.14 2.78 -3.79
N ARG A 125 0.81 1.59 -4.33
CA ARG A 125 1.57 0.35 -4.12
C ARG A 125 2.99 0.42 -4.68
N LEU A 126 3.22 1.35 -5.61
CA LEU A 126 4.50 1.57 -6.27
C LEU A 126 5.44 2.51 -5.49
N TRP A 127 4.97 3.11 -4.39
CA TRP A 127 5.83 3.85 -3.48
C TRP A 127 6.65 2.87 -2.63
N ASP A 128 7.96 3.08 -2.59
CA ASP A 128 8.82 2.44 -1.60
C ASP A 128 9.08 3.36 -0.39
N GLN A 129 9.50 2.76 0.71
CA GLN A 129 9.77 3.48 1.95
C GLN A 129 10.82 4.58 1.78
N ALA A 130 11.91 4.30 1.06
CA ALA A 130 13.03 5.24 0.93
C ALA A 130 12.61 6.48 0.13
N GLU A 131 11.77 6.31 -0.89
CA GLU A 131 11.20 7.41 -1.65
C GLU A 131 10.26 8.27 -0.79
N ILE A 132 9.38 7.64 -0.02
CA ILE A 132 8.48 8.36 0.89
C ILE A 132 9.26 9.15 1.94
N GLU A 133 10.29 8.54 2.54
CA GLU A 133 11.17 9.20 3.50
C GLU A 133 11.88 10.41 2.89
N ARG A 134 12.38 10.28 1.65
CA ARG A 134 12.99 11.39 0.91
C ARG A 134 11.99 12.50 0.59
N ILE A 135 10.76 12.16 0.17
CA ILE A 135 9.70 13.15 -0.06
C ILE A 135 9.42 13.93 1.23
N ALA A 136 9.21 13.21 2.33
CA ALA A 136 8.98 13.81 3.63
C ALA A 136 10.13 14.74 4.03
N GLN A 137 11.39 14.30 3.85
CA GLN A 137 12.57 15.10 4.16
C GLN A 137 12.65 16.38 3.32
N VAL A 138 12.41 16.30 2.00
CA VAL A 138 12.41 17.48 1.11
C VAL A 138 11.36 18.50 1.59
N ILE A 139 10.15 18.04 1.88
CA ILE A 139 9.05 18.90 2.33
C ILE A 139 9.34 19.50 3.71
N GLU A 140 9.88 18.72 4.65
CA GLU A 140 10.31 19.21 5.95
C GLU A 140 11.39 20.29 5.84
N ILE A 141 12.36 20.13 4.94
CA ILE A 141 13.41 21.15 4.69
C ILE A 141 12.80 22.44 4.17
N ILE A 142 11.91 22.35 3.17
CA ILE A 142 11.28 23.55 2.58
C ILE A 142 10.43 24.30 3.62
N LYS A 143 9.72 23.60 4.51
CA LYS A 143 8.93 24.24 5.59
C LYS A 143 9.78 25.00 6.62
N ARG A 144 11.09 24.75 6.68
CA ARG A 144 12.01 25.41 7.61
C ARG A 144 12.77 26.59 6.98
N LEU A 145 12.61 26.80 5.67
CA LEU A 145 13.11 27.97 4.96
C LEU A 145 12.12 29.13 5.11
#